data_AF-A0A847NQK2-F1
#
_entry.id   AF-A0A847NQK2-F1
#
_cell.length_a   1.000
_cell.length_b   1.000
_cell.length_c   1.000
_cell.angle_alpha   90.00
_cell.angle_beta   90.00
_cell.angle_gamma   90.00
#
_symmetry.space_group_name_H-M   'P 1'
#
loop_
_entity.id
_entity.type
_entity.pdbx_description
1 polymer ?
#
loop_
_entity_poly.entity_id
_entity_poly.type
_entity_poly.pdbx_seq_one_letter_code
_entity_poly.pdbx_strand_id
1 'polypeptide(L)'
;MKNWQINVVIIWAVCLVLNIYAYLNGRVFDEAFTALFWFFLSVLTLVSIYKTIHHPVLSRALIILVAFISGVFTHFLYHGIINSESLYLGLLSSIISLSLTLGVGVLL
;
A
#
# COMPACT_ATOMS: atom_id res chain seq x y z
N MET A 1 6.84 -21.53 1.09
CA MET A 1 6.78 -20.08 1.43
C MET A 1 6.22 -19.21 0.31
N LYS A 2 6.46 -19.51 -0.98
CA LYS A 2 5.95 -18.73 -2.12
C LYS A 2 4.42 -18.57 -2.14
N ASN A 3 3.67 -19.63 -1.82
CA ASN A 3 2.20 -19.59 -1.76
C ASN A 3 1.67 -18.59 -0.71
N TRP A 4 2.38 -18.43 0.42
CA TRP A 4 1.98 -17.47 1.45
C TRP A 4 2.12 -16.03 0.96
N GLN A 5 3.21 -15.70 0.26
CA GLN A 5 3.45 -14.36 -0.30
C GLN A 5 2.39 -13.99 -1.34
N ILE A 6 2.03 -14.95 -2.21
CA ILE A 6 0.96 -14.76 -3.20
C ILE A 6 -0.38 -14.53 -2.50
N ASN A 7 -0.69 -15.30 -1.45
CA ASN A 7 -1.93 -15.14 -0.69
C ASN A 7 -2.01 -13.75 -0.03
N VAL A 8 -0.92 -13.21 0.49
CA VAL A 8 -0.88 -11.84 1.04
C VAL A 8 -1.25 -10.81 -0.01
N VAL A 9 -0.67 -10.91 -1.22
CA VAL A 9 -0.99 -10.00 -2.33
C VAL A 9 -2.46 -10.11 -2.75
N ILE A 10 -3.01 -11.33 -2.78
CA ILE A 10 -4.43 -11.55 -3.10
C ILE A 10 -5.33 -10.92 -2.03
N ILE A 11 -5.03 -11.15 -0.74
CA ILE A 11 -5.81 -10.57 0.37
C ILE A 11 -5.77 -9.04 0.29
N TRP A 12 -4.59 -8.46 0.04
CA TRP A 12 -4.45 -7.02 -0.15
C TRP A 12 -5.29 -6.49 -1.32
N ALA A 13 -5.29 -7.19 -2.47
CA ALA A 13 -6.10 -6.80 -3.62
C ALA A 13 -7.61 -6.88 -3.34
N VAL A 14 -8.06 -7.90 -2.59
CA VAL A 14 -9.46 -7.99 -2.15
C VAL A 14 -9.82 -6.84 -1.23
N CYS A 15 -8.98 -6.54 -0.23
CA CYS A 15 -9.17 -5.40 0.67
C CYS A 15 -9.17 -4.07 -0.08
N LEU A 16 -8.34 -3.93 -1.13
CA LEU A 16 -8.35 -2.74 -1.99
C LEU A 16 -9.70 -2.54 -2.66
N VAL A 17 -10.28 -3.60 -3.23
CA VAL A 17 -11.60 -3.53 -3.88
C VAL A 17 -12.67 -3.12 -2.86
N LEU A 18 -12.60 -3.65 -1.63
CA LEU A 18 -13.51 -3.26 -0.56
C LEU A 18 -13.35 -1.77 -0.17
N ASN A 19 -12.11 -1.28 -0.09
CA ASN A 19 -11.83 0.13 0.20
C ASN A 19 -12.32 1.07 -0.92
N ILE A 20 -12.14 0.67 -2.18
CA ILE A 20 -12.69 1.41 -3.33
C ILE A 20 -14.22 1.43 -3.28
N TYR A 21 -14.85 0.29 -2.99
CA TYR A 21 -16.30 0.21 -2.85
C TYR A 21 -16.81 1.08 -1.70
N ALA A 22 -16.12 1.07 -0.56
CA ALA A 22 -16.37 1.95 0.58
C ALA A 22 -16.33 3.44 0.18
N TYR A 23 -15.27 3.84 -0.53
CA TYR A 23 -15.11 5.20 -1.03
C TYR A 23 -16.23 5.61 -1.99
N LEU A 24 -16.56 4.77 -2.98
CA LEU A 24 -17.59 5.07 -3.98
C LEU A 24 -18.99 5.20 -3.39
N ASN A 25 -19.28 4.48 -2.29
CA ASN A 25 -20.55 4.59 -1.57
C ASN A 25 -20.56 5.70 -0.51
N GLY A 26 -19.53 6.54 -0.44
CA GLY A 26 -19.44 7.63 0.53
C GLY A 26 -19.42 7.15 1.98
N ARG A 27 -18.95 5.92 2.24
CA ARG A 27 -18.82 5.43 3.61
C ARG A 27 -17.62 6.11 4.26
N VAL A 28 -17.90 6.90 5.28
CA VAL A 28 -16.89 7.51 6.14
C VAL A 28 -16.43 6.46 7.14
N PHE A 29 -15.21 5.95 6.95
CA PHE A 29 -14.50 5.17 7.95
C PHE A 29 -13.63 6.17 8.73
N ASP A 30 -13.96 6.40 9.99
CA ASP A 30 -13.13 7.14 10.95
C ASP A 30 -12.55 6.13 11.95
N GLU A 31 -11.92 5.10 11.40
CA GLU A 31 -11.51 3.93 12.15
C GLU A 31 -10.00 3.78 12.06
N ALA A 32 -9.30 4.35 13.03
CA ALA A 32 -7.85 4.22 13.19
C ALA A 32 -7.39 2.75 13.11
N PHE A 33 -8.18 1.81 13.62
CA PHE A 33 -7.90 0.38 13.54
C PHE A 33 -7.87 -0.14 12.10
N THR A 34 -8.86 0.24 11.29
CA THR A 34 -8.98 -0.17 9.88
C THR A 34 -7.85 0.43 9.05
N ALA A 35 -7.48 1.69 9.31
CA ALA A 35 -6.32 2.33 8.69
C ALA A 35 -4.99 1.64 9.06
N LEU A 36 -4.78 1.31 10.34
CA LEU A 36 -3.59 0.58 10.80
C LEU A 36 -3.51 -0.82 10.19
N PHE A 37 -4.61 -1.56 10.18
CA PHE A 37 -4.67 -2.88 9.57
C PHE A 37 -4.30 -2.82 8.08
N TRP A 38 -4.90 -1.87 7.35
CA TRP A 38 -4.59 -1.64 5.94
C TRP A 38 -3.13 -1.28 5.71
N PHE A 39 -2.55 -0.41 6.55
CA PHE A 39 -1.15 -0.02 6.48
C PHE A 39 -0.21 -1.23 6.65
N PHE A 40 -0.40 -2.05 7.70
CA PHE A 40 0.44 -3.22 7.93
C PHE A 40 0.29 -4.29 6.84
N LEU A 41 -0.93 -4.53 6.36
CA LEU A 41 -1.18 -5.44 5.24
C LEU A 41 -0.45 -4.96 3.98
N SER A 42 -0.41 -3.65 3.76
CA SER A 42 0.29 -3.04 2.63
C SER A 42 1.81 -3.22 2.74
N VAL A 43 2.40 -3.02 3.92
CA VAL A 43 3.84 -3.29 4.16
C VAL A 43 4.18 -4.76 3.88
N LEU A 44 3.35 -5.70 4.35
CA LEU A 44 3.54 -7.13 4.06
C LEU A 44 3.45 -7.44 2.57
N THR A 45 2.57 -6.73 1.85
CA THR A 45 2.40 -6.86 0.39
C THR A 45 3.64 -6.38 -0.35
N LEU A 46 4.22 -5.24 0.05
CA LEU A 46 5.49 -4.75 -0.50
C LEU A 46 6.62 -5.77 -0.36
N VAL A 47 6.78 -6.35 0.82
CA VAL A 47 7.80 -7.39 1.09
C VAL A 47 7.52 -8.65 0.25
N SER A 48 6.25 -9.02 0.10
CA SER A 48 5.83 -10.19 -0.69
C SER A 48 6.13 -10.00 -2.17
N ILE A 49 5.88 -8.81 -2.72
CA ILE A 49 6.22 -8.45 -4.10
C ILE A 49 7.73 -8.51 -4.31
N TYR A 50 8.50 -7.89 -3.42
CA TYR A 50 9.97 -7.88 -3.49
C TYR A 50 10.56 -9.29 -3.51
N LYS A 51 10.04 -10.21 -2.67
CA LYS A 51 10.53 -11.59 -2.59
C LYS A 51 10.04 -12.51 -3.72
N THR A 52 8.89 -12.21 -4.32
CA THR A 52 8.27 -13.10 -5.33
C THR A 52 8.71 -12.75 -6.74
N ILE A 53 8.79 -11.46 -7.07
CA ILE A 53 9.07 -10.97 -8.42
C ILE A 53 10.56 -10.71 -8.59
N HIS A 54 11.20 -11.53 -9.41
CA HIS A 54 12.64 -11.47 -9.65
C HIS A 54 13.01 -10.42 -10.72
N HIS A 55 12.05 -10.00 -11.55
CA HIS A 55 12.29 -8.97 -12.55
C HIS A 55 12.39 -7.59 -11.86
N PRO A 56 13.55 -6.91 -11.91
CA PRO A 56 13.82 -5.77 -11.03
C PRO A 56 12.95 -4.55 -11.34
N VAL A 57 12.74 -4.24 -12.63
CA VAL A 57 11.91 -3.08 -13.04
C VAL A 57 10.44 -3.29 -12.67
N LEU A 58 9.88 -4.46 -12.99
CA LEU A 58 8.50 -4.82 -12.67
C LEU A 58 8.24 -4.83 -11.16
N SER A 59 9.14 -5.42 -10.36
CA SER A 59 9.03 -5.45 -8.89
C SER A 59 8.98 -4.04 -8.30
N ARG A 60 9.88 -3.15 -8.74
CA ARG A 60 9.90 -1.74 -8.30
C ARG A 60 8.64 -0.98 -8.71
N ALA A 61 8.20 -1.12 -9.96
CA ALA A 61 6.99 -0.47 -10.43
C ALA A 61 5.76 -0.88 -9.61
N LEU A 62 5.62 -2.17 -9.30
CA LEU A 62 4.55 -2.69 -8.46
C LEU A 62 4.66 -2.22 -7.02
N ILE A 63 5.86 -2.18 -6.44
CA ILE A 63 6.09 -1.65 -5.09
C ILE A 63 5.68 -0.18 -4.99
N ILE A 64 6.07 0.65 -5.95
CA ILE A 64 5.70 2.07 -6.01
C ILE A 64 4.18 2.21 -6.12
N LEU A 65 3.55 1.45 -7.02
CA LEU A 65 2.11 1.50 -7.22
C LEU A 65 1.34 1.07 -5.97
N VAL A 66 1.76 -0.03 -5.33
CA VAL A 66 1.15 -0.50 -4.09
C VAL A 66 1.36 0.52 -2.97
N ALA A 67 2.55 1.08 -2.81
CA ALA A 67 2.83 2.09 -1.80
C ALA A 67 1.98 3.36 -2.01
N PHE A 68 1.82 3.82 -3.25
CA PHE A 68 0.96 4.95 -3.58
C PHE A 68 -0.48 4.71 -3.15
N ILE A 69 -1.07 3.63 -3.65
CA ILE A 69 -2.47 3.26 -3.40
C ILE A 69 -2.68 3.07 -1.89
N SER A 70 -1.75 2.39 -1.23
CA SER A 70 -1.82 2.13 0.19
C SER A 70 -1.78 3.42 1.01
N GLY A 71 -0.90 4.36 0.66
CA GLY A 71 -0.83 5.68 1.32
C GLY A 71 -2.13 6.47 1.19
N VAL A 72 -2.67 6.56 -0.04
CA VAL A 72 -3.96 7.25 -0.28
C VAL A 72 -5.08 6.63 0.56
N PHE A 73 -5.22 5.31 0.53
CA PHE A 73 -6.28 4.62 1.26
C PHE A 73 -6.06 4.59 2.78
N THR A 74 -4.81 4.66 3.26
CA THR A 74 -4.54 4.80 4.70
C THR A 74 -5.07 6.14 5.22
N HIS A 75 -4.83 7.22 4.47
CA HIS A 75 -5.40 8.53 4.82
C HIS A 75 -6.93 8.50 4.74
N PHE A 76 -7.49 7.94 3.68
CA PHE A 76 -8.94 7.81 3.51
C PHE A 76 -9.59 7.03 4.66
N LEU A 77 -9.01 5.91 5.08
CA LEU A 77 -9.57 5.10 6.16
C LEU A 77 -9.41 5.74 7.54
N TYR A 78 -8.47 6.67 7.69
CA TYR A 78 -8.23 7.36 8.93
C TYR A 78 -9.06 8.65 9.05
N HIS A 79 -9.25 9.39 7.95
CA HIS A 79 -9.93 10.68 7.94
C HIS A 79 -11.28 10.67 7.20
N GLY A 80 -11.64 9.55 6.58
CA GLY A 80 -12.87 9.38 5.81
C GLY A 80 -12.94 10.10 4.46
N ILE A 81 -11.89 10.82 4.05
CA ILE A 81 -11.91 11.70 2.87
C ILE A 81 -10.63 11.53 2.03
N ILE A 82 -10.79 11.51 0.71
CA ILE A 82 -9.70 11.63 -0.26
C ILE A 82 -9.58 13.10 -0.67
N ASN A 83 -8.51 13.76 -0.24
CA ASN A 83 -8.17 15.15 -0.54
C ASN A 83 -6.70 15.26 -1.01
N SER A 84 -6.18 16.48 -1.15
CA SER A 84 -4.79 16.72 -1.51
C SER A 84 -3.77 16.11 -0.52
N GLU A 85 -4.13 15.98 0.75
CA GLU A 85 -3.27 15.37 1.78
C GLU A 85 -3.17 13.86 1.59
N SER A 86 -4.27 13.21 1.20
CA SER A 86 -4.24 11.78 0.85
C SER A 86 -3.34 11.50 -0.35
N LEU A 87 -3.34 12.38 -1.36
CA LEU A 87 -2.45 12.29 -2.52
C LEU A 87 -1.00 12.55 -2.11
N TYR A 88 -0.76 13.52 -1.23
CA TYR A 88 0.55 13.79 -0.66
C TYR A 88 1.09 12.57 0.09
N LEU A 89 0.27 11.92 0.92
CA LEU A 89 0.66 10.72 1.65
C LEU A 89 0.94 9.54 0.71
N GLY A 90 0.15 9.40 -0.37
CA GLY A 90 0.42 8.44 -1.43
C GLY A 90 1.77 8.66 -2.10
N LEU A 91 2.05 9.90 -2.53
CA LEU A 91 3.33 10.26 -3.15
C LEU A 91 4.51 10.06 -2.20
N LEU A 92 4.38 10.48 -0.94
CA LEU A 92 5.41 10.29 0.08
C LEU A 92 5.69 8.80 0.32
N SER A 93 4.63 7.98 0.42
CA SER A 93 4.75 6.52 0.54
C SER A 93 5.48 5.90 -0.66
N SER A 94 5.17 6.36 -1.88
CA SER A 94 5.88 5.96 -3.10
C SER A 94 7.35 6.31 -3.07
N ILE A 95 7.71 7.54 -2.69
CA ILE A 95 9.11 8.01 -2.60
C ILE A 95 9.89 7.20 -1.56
N ILE A 96 9.28 6.93 -0.41
CA ILE A 96 9.89 6.10 0.65
C ILE A 96 10.11 4.67 0.12
N SER A 97 9.08 4.06 -0.49
CA SER A 97 9.19 2.70 -1.04
C SER A 97 10.26 2.60 -2.13
N LEU A 98 10.33 3.61 -3.01
CA LEU A 98 11.34 3.70 -4.06
C LEU A 98 12.74 3.78 -3.44
N SER A 99 12.93 4.67 -2.48
CA SER A 99 14.20 4.85 -1.76
C SER A 99 14.68 3.54 -1.11
N LEU A 100 13.76 2.79 -0.48
CA LEU A 100 14.05 1.48 0.10
C LEU A 100 14.42 0.45 -0.98
N THR A 101 13.71 0.41 -2.11
CA THR A 101 14.03 -0.53 -3.21
C THR A 101 15.32 -0.22 -3.97
N LEU A 102 15.78 1.04 -3.93
CA LEU A 102 17.06 1.46 -4.50
C LEU A 102 18.23 1.28 -3.54
N GLY A 103 17.99 0.85 -2.29
CA GLY A 103 19.04 0.66 -1.28
C GLY A 103 19.55 1.98 -0.67
N VAL A 104 18.89 3.10 -0.95
CA VAL A 104 19.23 4.41 -0.36
C VAL A 104 19.00 4.40 1.17
N GLY A 105 18.18 3.47 1.68
CA GLY A 105 17.95 3.24 3.11
C GLY A 105 18.82 2.16 3.78
N VAL A 106 19.84 1.58 3.11
CA VAL A 106 20.75 0.56 3.68
C VAL A 106 22.15 1.13 3.96
N LEU A 107 22.34 2.45 3.79
CA LEU A 107 23.57 3.16 4.11
C LEU A 107 23.25 4.35 5.03
N LEU A 108 22.88 4.06 6.28
CA LEU A 108 23.10 4.91 7.46
C LEU A 108 23.15 4.04 8.71
#